data_AF-A0A377B287-F1
#
_entry.id   AF-A0A377B287-F1
#
_cell.length_a   1.000
_cell.length_b   1.000
_cell.length_c   1.000
_cell.angle_alpha   90.00
_cell.angle_beta   90.00
_cell.angle_gamma   90.00
#
_symmetry.space_group_name_H-M   'P 1'
#
loop_
_entity.id
_entity.type
_entity.pdbx_description
1 polymer ?
#
loop_
_entity_poly.entity_id
_entity_poly.type
_entity_poly.pdbx_seq_one_letter_code
_entity_poly.pdbx_strand_id
1 'polypeptide(L)' 'MLDESDEPFDDDNLIDYGLDSVRMMALAARWRKVHGDIDFVMLAKNPTIDAWWKLLSREVK' A
#
# COMPACT_ATOMS: atom_id res chain seq x y z
N MET A 1 5.34 -21.62 -20.74
CA MET A 1 5.60 -20.56 -21.73
C MET A 1 4.36 -19.68 -21.76
N LEU A 2 4.28 -18.46 -21.25
CA LEU A 2 4.95 -17.62 -20.23
C LEU A 2 3.77 -17.14 -19.34
N ASP A 3 3.86 -16.88 -18.03
CA ASP A 3 4.67 -15.89 -17.31
C ASP A 3 4.99 -16.47 -15.92
N GLU A 4 6.19 -16.46 -15.33
CA GLU A 4 7.06 -15.32 -15.03
C GLU A 4 6.31 -14.09 -14.49
N SER A 5 5.88 -14.25 -13.23
CA SER A 5 5.44 -13.26 -12.24
C SER A 5 3.99 -12.73 -12.34
N ASP A 6 3.10 -13.22 -11.46
CA ASP A 6 1.94 -12.45 -10.96
C ASP A 6 2.43 -11.28 -10.08
N GLU A 7 3.40 -10.51 -10.58
CA GLU A 7 3.88 -9.29 -9.93
C GLU A 7 2.94 -8.15 -10.32
N PRO A 8 2.37 -7.44 -9.34
CA PRO A 8 1.57 -6.26 -9.63
C PRO A 8 2.46 -5.16 -10.21
N PHE A 9 1.95 -4.44 -11.21
CA PHE A 9 2.49 -3.14 -11.58
C PHE A 9 2.24 -2.12 -10.45
N ASP A 10 2.96 -1.00 -10.47
CA ASP A 10 2.87 -0.03 -9.38
C ASP A 10 1.46 0.58 -9.23
N ASP A 11 0.73 0.70 -10.35
CA ASP A 11 -0.62 1.23 -10.44
C ASP A 11 -1.72 0.16 -10.30
N ASP A 12 -1.35 -1.11 -10.11
CA ASP A 12 -2.31 -2.19 -9.91
C ASP A 12 -2.93 -2.18 -8.53
N ASN A 13 -4.20 -2.58 -8.48
CA ASN A 13 -4.92 -2.78 -7.25
C ASN A 13 -4.43 -4.05 -6.54
N LEU A 14 -3.68 -3.86 -5.47
CA LEU A 14 -3.07 -4.95 -4.69
C LEU A 14 -4.08 -5.92 -4.07
N ILE A 15 -5.35 -5.52 -3.92
CA ILE A 15 -6.42 -6.42 -3.44
C ILE A 15 -6.64 -7.56 -4.44
N ASP A 16 -6.53 -7.28 -5.74
CA ASP A 16 -6.67 -8.28 -6.80
C ASP A 16 -5.53 -9.31 -6.78
N TYR A 17 -4.41 -8.94 -6.13
CA TYR A 17 -3.23 -9.79 -5.88
C TYR A 17 -3.25 -10.45 -4.48
N GLY A 18 -4.39 -10.41 -3.79
CA GLY A 18 -4.58 -11.11 -2.50
C GLY A 18 -4.13 -10.31 -1.27
N LEU A 19 -3.97 -9.00 -1.38
CA LEU A 19 -3.76 -8.13 -0.23
C LEU A 19 -5.05 -8.02 0.61
N ASP A 20 -5.05 -8.68 1.76
CA ASP A 20 -6.17 -8.63 2.71
C ASP A 20 -6.17 -7.39 3.62
N SER A 21 -7.32 -7.14 4.26
CA SER A 21 -7.54 -6.00 5.15
C SER A 21 -6.67 -6.03 6.41
N VAL A 22 -6.32 -7.21 6.92
CA VAL A 22 -5.49 -7.37 8.11
C VAL A 22 -4.06 -6.94 7.82
N ARG A 23 -3.52 -7.34 6.66
CA ARG A 23 -2.20 -6.89 6.18
C ARG A 23 -2.17 -5.38 5.96
N MET A 24 -3.20 -4.80 5.36
CA MET A 24 -3.31 -3.35 5.21
C MET A 24 -3.32 -2.63 6.57
N MET A 25 -4.07 -3.13 7.55
CA MET A 25 -4.08 -2.56 8.91
C MET A 25 -2.70 -2.64 9.56
N ALA A 26 -1.97 -3.74 9.38
CA ALA A 26 -0.61 -3.89 9.89
C ALA A 26 0.37 -2.91 9.23
N LEU A 27 0.28 -2.70 7.91
CA LEU A 27 1.07 -1.70 7.18
C LEU A 27 0.77 -0.29 7.67
N ALA A 28 -0.51 0.08 7.78
CA ALA A 28 -0.93 1.37 8.30
C ALA A 28 -0.39 1.61 9.72
N ALA A 29 -0.50 0.63 10.62
CA ALA A 29 0.02 0.74 11.98
C ALA A 29 1.56 0.91 12.02
N ARG A 30 2.29 0.26 11.11
CA ARG A 30 3.75 0.40 11.01
C ARG A 30 4.14 1.78 10.50
N TRP A 31 3.51 2.25 9.42
CA TRP A 31 3.84 3.53 8.79
C TRP A 31 3.37 4.72 9.63
N ARG A 32 2.32 4.56 10.42
CA ARG A 32 1.85 5.58 11.36
C ARG A 32 2.92 6.02 12.39
N LYS A 33 3.90 5.15 12.67
CA LYS A 33 5.03 5.49 13.55
C LYS A 33 5.98 6.52 12.93
N VAL A 34 5.98 6.64 11.60
CA VAL A 34 6.81 7.57 10.83
C VAL A 34 5.96 8.75 10.36
N HIS A 35 4.78 8.48 9.80
CA HIS A 35 3.82 9.50 9.36
C HIS A 35 2.52 9.36 10.16
N GLY A 36 2.35 10.18 11.19
CA GLY A 36 1.27 10.05 12.18
C GLY A 36 -0.17 10.10 11.65
N ASP A 37 -0.35 10.59 10.43
CA ASP A 37 -1.61 10.74 9.72
C ASP A 37 -1.93 9.61 8.72
N ILE A 38 -1.04 8.63 8.54
CA ILE A 38 -1.35 7.42 7.77
C ILE A 38 -2.31 6.53 8.56
N ASP A 39 -3.43 6.16 7.93
CA ASP A 39 -4.40 5.20 8.47
C ASP A 39 -4.87 4.18 7.41
N PHE A 40 -5.63 3.18 7.86
CA PHE A 40 -6.16 2.14 6.99
C PHE A 40 -7.08 2.70 5.89
N VAL A 41 -7.90 3.70 6.20
CA VAL A 41 -8.85 4.27 5.25
C VAL A 41 -8.10 4.95 4.10
N MET A 42 -6.98 5.60 4.40
CA MET A 42 -6.11 6.22 3.40
C MET A 42 -5.49 5.17 2.47
N LEU A 43 -5.02 4.04 3.00
CA LEU A 43 -4.48 2.95 2.20
C LEU A 43 -5.55 2.25 1.34
N ALA A 44 -6.73 2.02 1.91
CA ALA A 44 -7.83 1.30 1.25
C ALA A 44 -8.50 2.13 0.13
N LYS A 45 -8.39 3.46 0.15
CA LYS A 45 -8.93 4.33 -0.92
C LYS A 45 -8.23 4.13 -2.26
N ASN A 46 -6.93 3.85 -2.23
CA ASN A 46 -6.13 3.61 -3.43
C ASN A 46 -5.05 2.57 -3.09
N PRO A 47 -5.38 1.27 -3.11
CA PRO A 47 -4.51 0.18 -2.69
C PRO A 47 -3.49 -0.17 -3.79
N THR A 48 -2.74 0.83 -4.26
CA THR A 48 -1.71 0.70 -5.29
C THR A 48 -0.35 1.05 -4.69
N ILE A 49 0.72 0.45 -5.20
CA ILE A 49 2.09 0.74 -4.75
C ILE A 49 2.40 2.22 -4.97
N ASP A 50 2.00 2.74 -6.13
CA ASP A 50 2.24 4.10 -6.57
C ASP A 50 1.59 5.15 -5.66
N ALA A 51 0.36 4.90 -5.19
CA ALA A 51 -0.32 5.77 -4.24
C ALA A 51 0.34 5.72 -2.86
N TRP A 52 0.67 4.53 -2.37
CA TRP A 52 1.30 4.37 -1.06
C TRP A 52 2.70 4.96 -1.03
N TRP A 53 3.46 4.82 -2.11
CA TRP A 53 4.79 5.42 -2.23
C TRP A 53 4.72 6.94 -2.10
N LYS A 54 3.76 7.60 -2.77
CA LYS A 54 3.54 9.06 -2.65
C LYS A 54 3.22 9.50 -1.21
N LEU A 55 2.57 8.63 -0.42
CA LEU A 55 2.30 8.90 1.00
C LEU A 55 3.53 8.73 1.90
N LEU A 56 4.46 7.86 1.52
CA LEU A 56 5.66 7.53 2.31
C LEU A 56 6.88 8.36 1.90
N SER A 57 6.93 8.85 0.66
CA SER A 57 8.05 9.64 0.13
C SER A 57 7.99 11.12 0.51
N ARG A 58 6.92 11.55 1.21
CA ARG A 58 6.80 12.92 1.73
C ARG A 58 7.74 13.13 2.92
N GLU A 59 8.11 14.37 3.17
CA GLU A 59 8.85 14.71 4.40
C GLU A 59 8.02 14.36 5.63
N VAL A 60 8.69 13.75 6.61
CA VAL A 60 8.12 13.55 7.95
C VAL A 60 8.07 14.92 8.62
N LYS A 61 6.86 15.38 8.93
CA LYS A 61 6.64 16.61 9.70
C LYS A 61 6.87 16.40 11.19
#